data_AF-B0DR13-F1
#
_entry.id   AF-B0DR13-F1
#
_cell.length_a   1.000
_cell.length_b   1.000
_cell.length_c   1.000
_cell.angle_alpha   90.00
_cell.angle_beta   90.00
_cell.angle_gamma   90.00
#
_symmetry.space_group_name_H-M   'P 1'
#
loop_
_entity.id
_entity.type
_entity.pdbx_description
1 polymer ?
#
loop_
_entity_poly.entity_id
_entity_poly.type
_entity_poly.pdbx_seq_one_letter_code
_entity_poly.pdbx_strand_id
1 'polypeptide(L)'
;MGAITICYCHKDHANLLYGLCALTSLGHFDPQKGGHLVPWELQLVIEFLPDSTILLPSSIITHSNTPIQQGETCYSFTQYTTEGTICWVKDGFQTAMDFFNQLLEQDLEAERTEASQRLSMGLSLFCKLEELDCI
;
A
#
# COMPACT_ATOMS: atom_id res chain seq x y z
N MET A 1 14.93 -6.99 8.19
CA MET A 1 13.83 -7.79 8.76
C MET A 1 14.42 -8.75 9.78
N GLY A 2 13.74 -8.97 10.90
CA GLY A 2 14.16 -9.90 11.94
C GLY A 2 13.02 -10.86 12.28
N ALA A 3 13.31 -11.86 13.10
CA ALA A 3 12.33 -12.88 13.50
C ALA A 3 11.13 -12.33 14.29
N ILE A 4 11.15 -11.06 14.68
CA ILE A 4 10.05 -10.36 15.33
C ILE A 4 9.85 -9.04 14.57
N THR A 5 8.95 -9.04 13.60
CA THR A 5 8.64 -7.86 12.79
C THR A 5 7.46 -7.10 13.40
N ILE A 6 7.74 -5.94 13.99
CA ILE A 6 6.72 -5.03 14.52
C ILE A 6 6.76 -3.72 13.73
N CYS A 7 5.60 -3.30 13.23
CA CYS A 7 5.40 -2.04 12.53
C CYS A 7 4.47 -1.14 13.35
N TYR A 8 4.97 0.02 13.76
CA TYR A 8 4.15 1.06 14.37
C TYR A 8 3.14 1.60 13.35
N CYS A 9 2.14 2.33 13.85
CA CYS A 9 1.11 2.97 13.04
C CYS A 9 1.71 3.90 11.98
N HIS A 10 1.52 3.59 10.69
CA HIS A 10 2.08 4.35 9.56
C HIS A 10 1.25 4.20 8.27
N LYS A 11 1.60 4.99 7.26
CA LYS A 11 1.21 4.80 5.85
C LYS A 11 2.46 4.69 5.00
N ASP A 12 2.38 3.93 3.92
CA ASP A 12 3.45 3.84 2.94
C ASP A 12 3.31 4.97 1.91
N HIS A 13 3.66 6.18 2.31
CA HIS A 13 3.43 7.40 1.51
C HIS A 13 4.08 7.39 0.12
N ALA A 14 5.12 6.58 -0.10
CA ALA A 14 5.80 6.47 -1.39
C ALA A 14 5.14 5.46 -2.34
N ASN A 15 4.21 4.64 -1.84
CA ASN A 15 3.52 3.63 -2.65
C ASN A 15 2.49 4.29 -3.56
N LEU A 16 2.27 3.67 -4.72
CA LEU A 16 1.26 4.09 -5.69
C LEU A 16 -0.09 4.26 -4.98
N LEU A 17 -0.73 5.42 -5.18
CA LEU A 17 -1.92 5.81 -4.42
C LEU A 17 -3.08 4.79 -4.57
N TYR A 18 -3.21 4.24 -5.76
CA TYR A 18 -4.20 3.23 -6.14
C TYR A 18 -3.58 1.84 -6.34
N GLY A 19 -2.35 1.64 -5.88
CA GLY A 19 -1.70 0.33 -5.89
C GLY A 19 -2.14 -0.51 -4.71
N LEU A 20 -2.21 -1.83 -4.91
CA LEU A 20 -2.30 -2.80 -3.82
C LEU A 20 -0.91 -3.29 -3.45
N CYS A 21 -0.62 -3.26 -2.16
CA CYS A 21 0.54 -3.91 -1.60
C CYS A 21 0.17 -5.33 -1.16
N ALA A 22 0.92 -6.31 -1.61
CA ALA A 22 0.79 -7.68 -1.13
C ALA A 22 1.65 -7.81 0.13
N LEU A 23 0.99 -7.97 1.27
CA LEU A 23 1.63 -8.23 2.55
C LEU A 23 1.48 -9.73 2.81
N THR A 24 2.59 -10.44 2.88
CA THR A 24 2.64 -11.86 3.25
C THR A 24 3.18 -11.99 4.66
N SER A 25 2.43 -12.63 5.55
CA SER A 25 2.89 -12.99 6.89
C SER A 25 3.56 -14.36 6.84
N LEU A 26 4.69 -14.52 7.54
CA LEU A 26 5.49 -15.73 7.56
C LEU A 26 5.96 -16.01 8.99
N GLY A 27 6.29 -17.28 9.26
CA GLY A 27 6.86 -17.70 10.55
C GLY A 27 5.91 -18.57 11.35
N HIS A 28 6.19 -18.68 12.65
CA HIS A 28 5.45 -19.54 13.57
C HIS A 28 5.02 -18.75 14.79
N PHE A 29 3.73 -18.41 14.83
CA PHE A 29 3.07 -17.68 15.92
C PHE A 29 1.58 -18.05 15.96
N ASP A 30 0.94 -17.81 17.12
CA ASP A 30 -0.49 -17.98 17.32
C ASP A 30 -1.26 -16.71 16.89
N PRO A 31 -1.95 -16.71 15.73
CA PRO A 31 -2.62 -15.52 15.21
C PRO A 31 -3.85 -15.09 16.02
N GLN A 32 -4.28 -15.86 17.03
CA GLN A 32 -5.32 -15.46 17.98
C GLN A 32 -4.76 -14.65 19.16
N LYS A 33 -3.44 -14.64 19.34
CA LYS A 33 -2.76 -14.03 20.50
C LYS A 33 -1.81 -12.89 20.13
N GLY A 34 -1.55 -12.64 18.86
CA GLY A 34 -0.58 -11.65 18.41
C GLY A 34 -0.37 -11.64 16.90
N GLY A 35 0.47 -10.72 16.42
CA GLY A 35 0.75 -10.59 14.98
C GLY A 35 -0.44 -10.08 14.15
N HIS A 36 -1.47 -9.53 14.79
CA HIS A 36 -2.67 -9.04 14.12
C HIS A 36 -2.35 -7.84 13.23
N LEU A 37 -3.00 -7.74 12.06
CA LEU A 37 -2.96 -6.54 11.22
C LEU A 37 -4.07 -5.58 11.65
N VAL A 38 -3.73 -4.30 11.80
CA VAL A 38 -4.68 -3.26 12.24
C VAL A 38 -4.78 -2.17 11.17
N PRO A 39 -5.75 -2.25 10.24
CA PRO A 39 -6.09 -1.15 9.33
C PRO A 39 -7.03 -0.16 10.03
N TRP A 40 -6.52 1.02 10.37
CA TRP A 40 -7.17 1.93 11.32
C TRP A 40 -8.44 2.59 10.74
N GLU A 41 -8.42 3.04 9.49
CA GLU A 41 -9.58 3.67 8.85
C GLU A 41 -10.75 2.68 8.67
N LEU A 42 -10.46 1.38 8.61
CA LEU A 42 -11.48 0.33 8.52
C LEU A 42 -12.04 -0.05 9.90
N GLN A 43 -11.40 0.41 10.99
CA GLN A 43 -11.73 0.04 12.36
C GLN A 43 -11.75 -1.49 12.59
N LEU A 44 -10.84 -2.21 11.93
CA LEU A 44 -10.71 -3.65 12.04
C LEU A 44 -9.44 -4.04 12.79
N VAL A 45 -9.49 -5.21 13.43
CA VAL A 45 -8.33 -5.96 13.89
C VAL A 45 -8.44 -7.33 13.26
N ILE A 46 -7.46 -7.69 12.43
CA ILE A 46 -7.47 -8.91 11.63
C ILE A 46 -6.46 -9.88 12.23
N GLU A 47 -6.93 -11.07 12.62
CA GLU A 47 -6.06 -12.21 12.93
C GLU A 47 -5.32 -12.59 11.65
N PHE A 48 -4.11 -12.05 11.48
CA PHE A 48 -3.36 -12.20 10.23
C PHE A 48 -2.55 -13.48 10.28
N LEU A 49 -3.06 -14.51 9.60
CA LEU A 49 -2.53 -15.87 9.68
C LEU A 49 -1.08 -15.95 9.16
N PRO A 50 -0.22 -16.77 9.78
CA PRO A 50 1.06 -17.13 9.16
C PRO A 50 0.81 -17.82 7.81
N ASP A 51 1.74 -17.61 6.88
CA ASP A 51 1.72 -18.11 5.50
C ASP A 51 0.53 -17.63 4.66
N SER A 52 -0.11 -16.53 5.08
CA SER A 52 -1.20 -15.89 4.35
C SER A 52 -0.78 -14.55 3.74
N THR A 53 -1.48 -14.14 2.69
CA THR A 53 -1.24 -12.85 2.01
C THR A 53 -2.52 -12.04 1.98
N ILE A 54 -2.41 -10.75 2.28
CA ILE A 54 -3.48 -9.77 2.13
C ILE A 54 -3.06 -8.67 1.16
N LEU A 55 -4.01 -8.20 0.36
CA LEU A 55 -3.83 -7.03 -0.50
C LEU A 55 -4.38 -5.80 0.22
N LEU A 56 -3.53 -4.80 0.45
CA LEU A 56 -3.88 -3.58 1.18
C LEU A 56 -3.46 -2.34 0.37
N PRO A 57 -4.32 -1.32 0.19
CA PRO A 57 -3.91 -0.04 -0.35
C PRO A 57 -3.17 0.78 0.73
N SER A 58 -1.89 0.43 0.93
CA SER A 58 -1.10 0.84 2.10
C SER A 58 -0.67 2.31 2.11
N SER A 59 -0.76 2.99 0.97
CA SER A 59 -0.54 4.44 0.84
C SER A 59 -1.68 5.29 1.40
N ILE A 60 -2.90 4.75 1.42
CA ILE A 60 -4.11 5.45 1.87
C ILE A 60 -4.65 4.93 3.20
N ILE A 61 -4.46 3.65 3.53
CA ILE A 61 -4.89 3.06 4.81
C ILE A 61 -3.71 3.06 5.80
N THR A 62 -3.91 3.75 6.92
CA THR A 62 -3.01 3.67 8.07
C THR A 62 -3.05 2.27 8.63
N HIS A 63 -1.89 1.67 8.84
CA HIS A 63 -1.80 0.31 9.34
C HIS A 63 -0.63 0.09 10.29
N SER A 64 -0.75 -0.96 11.08
CA SER A 64 0.25 -1.46 12.03
C SER A 64 0.05 -2.95 12.27
N ASN A 65 0.98 -3.60 12.98
CA ASN A 65 0.76 -4.94 13.51
C ASN A 65 0.97 -5.01 15.02
N THR A 66 0.37 -6.03 15.65
CA THR A 66 0.54 -6.26 17.09
C THR A 66 1.77 -7.13 17.35
N PRO A 67 2.40 -7.02 18.54
CA PRO A 67 3.45 -7.94 18.95
C PRO A 67 2.97 -9.40 18.98
N ILE A 68 3.91 -10.33 18.82
CA ILE A 68 3.72 -11.77 19.03
C ILE A 68 4.14 -12.18 20.44
N GLN A 69 3.84 -13.42 20.84
CA GLN A 69 4.23 -13.95 22.14
C GLN A 69 5.73 -14.24 22.21
N GLN A 70 6.25 -14.36 23.45
CA GLN A 70 7.64 -14.71 23.67
C GLN A 70 7.95 -16.12 23.13
N GLY A 71 9.02 -16.24 22.35
CA GLY A 71 9.45 -17.51 21.75
C GLY A 71 8.82 -17.80 20.39
N GLU A 72 7.90 -16.96 19.92
CA GLU A 72 7.34 -17.04 18.57
C GLU A 72 8.21 -16.30 17.55
N THR A 73 7.93 -16.52 16.26
CA THR A 73 8.57 -15.80 15.15
C THR A 73 7.55 -15.27 14.17
N CYS A 74 7.71 -14.03 13.74
CA CYS A 74 6.92 -13.38 12.70
C CYS A 74 7.84 -12.57 11.78
N TYR A 75 7.82 -12.94 10.51
CA TYR A 75 8.42 -12.23 9.41
C TYR A 75 7.29 -11.70 8.53
N SER A 76 7.57 -10.63 7.79
CA SER A 76 6.69 -10.21 6.70
C SER A 76 7.46 -10.20 5.38
N PHE A 77 6.73 -10.24 4.28
CA PHE A 77 7.25 -9.96 2.96
C PHE A 77 6.27 -9.02 2.27
N THR A 78 6.75 -7.85 1.84
CA THR A 78 5.89 -6.82 1.26
C THR A 78 6.29 -6.59 -0.19
N GLN A 79 5.33 -6.73 -1.09
CA GLN A 79 5.47 -6.39 -2.50
C GLN A 79 4.61 -5.16 -2.79
N TYR A 80 5.24 -4.14 -3.37
CA TYR A 80 4.60 -2.85 -3.63
C TYR A 80 5.20 -2.20 -4.88
N THR A 81 4.48 -1.22 -5.41
CA THR A 81 4.96 -0.35 -6.49
C THR A 81 4.98 1.07 -5.97
N THR A 82 6.06 1.81 -6.23
CA THR A 82 6.17 3.21 -5.83
C THR A 82 5.56 4.14 -6.87
N GLU A 83 4.90 5.22 -6.40
CA GLU A 83 4.38 6.28 -7.26
C GLU A 83 5.51 6.91 -8.10
N GLY A 84 6.68 7.12 -7.49
CA GLY A 84 7.85 7.70 -8.16
C GLY A 84 8.32 6.89 -9.37
N THR A 85 8.17 5.56 -9.36
CA THR A 85 8.52 4.73 -10.53
C THR A 85 7.55 4.98 -11.69
N ILE A 86 6.27 5.13 -11.39
CA ILE A 86 5.24 5.44 -12.39
C ILE A 86 5.45 6.84 -12.96
N CYS A 87 5.68 7.83 -12.09
CA CYS A 87 5.97 9.21 -12.51
C CYS A 87 7.25 9.26 -13.36
N TRP A 88 8.33 8.57 -12.98
CA TRP A 88 9.57 8.56 -13.77
C TRP A 88 9.34 8.09 -15.21
N VAL A 89 8.54 7.04 -15.41
CA VAL A 89 8.20 6.55 -16.75
C VAL A 89 7.30 7.54 -17.48
N LYS A 90 6.26 8.07 -16.81
CA LYS A 90 5.35 9.09 -17.36
C LYS A 90 6.12 10.33 -17.84
N ASP A 91 7.05 10.80 -17.03
CA ASP A 91 7.78 12.04 -17.22
C ASP A 91 8.89 11.90 -18.28
N GLY A 92 9.08 10.70 -18.86
CA GLY A 92 10.06 10.45 -19.92
C GLY A 92 11.45 10.09 -19.40
N PHE A 93 11.54 9.38 -18.27
CA PHE A 93 12.78 8.95 -17.62
C PHE A 93 13.65 10.11 -17.15
N GLN A 94 13.03 11.12 -16.53
CA GLN A 94 13.70 12.27 -15.95
C GLN A 94 13.12 12.63 -14.59
N THR A 95 13.82 13.49 -13.85
CA THR A 95 13.34 13.93 -12.54
C THR A 95 12.09 14.78 -12.70
N ALA A 96 11.22 14.78 -11.69
CA ALA A 96 10.07 15.68 -11.67
C ALA A 96 10.49 17.15 -11.86
N MET A 97 11.63 17.55 -11.28
CA MET A 97 12.16 18.90 -11.44
C MET A 97 12.48 19.22 -12.90
N ASP A 98 13.18 18.31 -13.60
CA ASP A 98 13.52 18.51 -15.02
C ASP A 98 12.28 18.52 -15.91
N PHE A 99 11.31 17.63 -15.63
CA PHE A 99 10.03 17.60 -16.32
C PHE A 99 9.27 18.91 -16.17
N PHE A 100 9.04 19.37 -14.93
CA PHE A 100 8.29 20.61 -14.69
C PHE A 100 8.99 21.86 -15.22
N ASN A 101 10.33 21.89 -15.28
CA ASN A 101 11.08 23.01 -15.85
C ASN A 101 10.92 23.14 -17.38
N GLN A 102 10.48 22.08 -18.06
CA GLN A 102 10.30 22.06 -19.52
C GLN A 102 8.88 22.39 -19.97
N LEU A 103 7.90 22.42 -19.05
CA LEU A 103 6.48 22.60 -19.38
C LEU A 103 6.12 24.06 -19.64
N LEU A 104 5.21 24.29 -20.59
CA LEU A 104 4.55 25.57 -20.79
C LEU A 104 3.42 25.75 -19.75
N GLU A 105 2.96 26.98 -19.50
CA GLU A 105 1.88 27.25 -18.53
C GLU A 105 0.61 26.43 -18.78
N GLN A 106 0.22 26.25 -20.04
CA GLN A 106 -0.93 25.44 -20.44
C GLN A 106 -0.76 23.95 -20.06
N ASP A 107 0.47 23.43 -20.15
CA ASP A 107 0.77 22.04 -19.86
C ASP A 107 0.89 21.81 -18.34
N LEU A 108 1.35 22.82 -17.60
CA LEU A 108 1.35 22.80 -16.13
C LEU A 108 -0.06 22.68 -15.54
N GLU A 109 -1.03 23.39 -16.11
CA GLU A 109 -2.42 23.33 -15.62
C GLU A 109 -3.07 21.99 -15.99
N ALA A 110 -2.76 21.45 -17.17
CA ALA A 110 -3.18 20.10 -17.55
C ALA A 110 -2.61 19.04 -16.59
N GLU A 111 -1.32 19.14 -16.25
CA GLU A 111 -0.65 18.24 -15.30
C GLU A 111 -1.27 18.30 -13.88
N ARG A 112 -1.56 19.50 -13.38
CA ARG A 112 -2.26 19.67 -12.09
C ARG A 112 -3.66 19.07 -12.12
N THR A 113 -4.38 19.26 -13.22
CA THR A 113 -5.71 18.70 -13.41
C THR A 113 -5.64 17.18 -13.39
N GLU A 114 -4.73 16.57 -14.15
CA GLU A 114 -4.53 15.12 -14.18
C GLU A 114 -4.14 14.57 -12.79
N ALA A 115 -3.19 15.23 -12.11
CA ALA A 115 -2.78 14.86 -10.76
C ALA A 115 -3.96 14.89 -9.77
N SER A 116 -4.85 15.88 -9.88
CA SER A 116 -6.05 15.97 -9.02
C SER A 116 -7.04 14.82 -9.26
N GLN A 117 -7.07 14.27 -10.47
CA GLN A 117 -7.98 13.18 -10.86
C GLN A 117 -7.39 11.80 -10.62
N ARG A 118 -6.09 11.70 -10.33
CA ARG A 118 -5.35 10.43 -10.22
C ARG A 118 -5.95 9.47 -9.20
N LEU A 119 -6.41 9.98 -8.06
CA LEU A 119 -7.10 9.15 -7.06
C LEU A 119 -8.41 8.57 -7.62
N SER A 120 -9.25 9.40 -8.24
CA SER A 120 -10.52 8.96 -8.80
C SER A 120 -10.33 7.95 -9.92
N MET A 121 -9.36 8.19 -10.81
CA MET A 121 -8.98 7.25 -11.86
C MET A 121 -8.51 5.93 -11.24
N GLY A 122 -7.60 6.00 -10.27
CA GLY A 122 -7.09 4.82 -9.60
C GLY A 122 -8.16 3.98 -8.89
N LEU A 123 -9.10 4.64 -8.19
CA LEU A 123 -10.24 3.98 -7.56
C LEU A 123 -11.14 3.29 -8.58
N SER A 124 -11.26 3.81 -9.80
CA SER A 124 -12.06 3.20 -10.87
C SER A 124 -11.46 1.91 -11.44
N LEU A 125 -10.20 1.60 -11.13
CA LEU A 125 -9.54 0.36 -11.56
C LEU A 125 -9.88 -0.84 -10.67
N PHE A 126 -10.46 -0.59 -9.48
CA PHE A 126 -10.88 -1.65 -8.57
C PHE A 126 -12.26 -2.19 -8.97
N CYS A 127 -12.43 -3.50 -8.82
CA CYS A 127 -13.74 -4.12 -8.94
C CYS A 127 -14.67 -3.63 -7.83
N LYS A 128 -15.94 -3.45 -8.16
CA LYS A 128 -17.00 -3.20 -7.20
C LYS A 128 -17.53 -4.50 -6.64
N LEU A 129 -18.15 -4.44 -5.47
CA LEU A 129 -18.73 -5.63 -4.84
C LEU A 129 -19.80 -6.27 -5.72
N GLU A 130 -20.57 -5.46 -6.47
CA GLU A 130 -21.60 -5.95 -7.40
C GLU A 130 -21.02 -6.65 -8.64
N GLU A 131 -19.75 -6.43 -8.95
CA GLU A 131 -19.03 -7.07 -10.07
C GLU A 131 -18.38 -8.39 -9.66
N LEU A 132 -18.34 -8.68 -8.35
CA LEU A 132 -17.90 -9.96 -7.80
C LEU A 132 -19.11 -10.90 -7.79
N ASP A 133 -19.30 -11.64 -8.88
CA ASP A 133 -20.27 -12.75 -8.90
C ASP A 133 -19.91 -13.73 -7.78
N CYS A 134 -20.87 -14.03 -6.90
CA CYS A 134 -20.72 -15.01 -5.83
C CYS A 134 -20.33 -16.37 -6.41
N ILE A 135 -19.07 -16.76 -6.23
CA ILE A 135 -18.61 -18.15 -6.40
C ILE A 135 -19.19 -19.01 -5.26
#